data_AF-A0A146LNB8-F1
#
_entry.id   AF-A0A146LNB8-F1
#
_cell.length_a   1.000
_cell.length_b   1.000
_cell.length_c   1.000
_cell.angle_alpha   90.00
_cell.angle_beta   90.00
_cell.angle_gamma   90.00
#
_symmetry.space_group_name_H-M   'P 1'
#
loop_
_entity.id
_entity.type
_entity.pdbx_description
1 polymer ?
#
loop_
_entity_poly.entity_id
_entity_poly.type
_entity_poly.pdbx_seq_one_letter_code
_entity_poly.pdbx_strand_id
1 'polypeptide(L)'
;NPKGALQHWFRKIQFLGLVPHYKMDLDVGWWLRWAFGFPLLPSSRVGETFCEWILDKPEAGGRAVTEFAQYVHDTYISKNAPFPPEMWASQSAETTRTTNACESFHAHFKNNFTSPHPNIYVFLDVLLDLQREIYAKINCADEVHTPRNAAVHRQRWVQKLISLHRSGEIADYQYVKRVSAKYRPQHDEQ
;
A
#
# COMPACT_ATOMS: atom_id res chain seq x y z
N ASN A 1 2.88 3.70 -8.18
CA ASN A 1 3.26 2.78 -7.06
C ASN A 1 2.08 2.64 -6.10
N PRO A 2 1.52 1.42 -5.93
CA PRO A 2 0.37 1.16 -5.04
C PRO A 2 0.56 1.64 -3.60
N LYS A 3 1.78 1.56 -3.04
CA LYS A 3 2.02 2.01 -1.65
C LYS A 3 1.82 3.52 -1.46
N GLY A 4 2.16 4.33 -2.47
CA GLY A 4 1.94 5.77 -2.42
C GLY A 4 0.45 6.09 -2.29
N ALA A 5 -0.38 5.52 -3.16
CA ALA A 5 -1.84 5.70 -3.13
C ALA A 5 -2.43 5.32 -1.76
N LEU A 6 -2.05 4.16 -1.22
CA LEU A 6 -2.52 3.71 0.09
C LEU A 6 -2.16 4.68 1.23
N GLN A 7 -0.94 5.24 1.22
CA GLN A 7 -0.52 6.22 2.22
C GLN A 7 -1.34 7.52 2.10
N HIS A 8 -1.60 7.99 0.88
CA HIS A 8 -2.42 9.18 0.65
C HIS A 8 -3.88 8.96 1.07
N TRP A 9 -4.44 7.78 0.82
CA TRP A 9 -5.80 7.43 1.25
C TRP A 9 -5.90 7.43 2.78
N PHE A 10 -4.93 6.83 3.47
CA PHE A 10 -4.92 6.85 4.93
C PHE A 10 -4.76 8.27 5.49
N ARG A 11 -3.90 9.11 4.88
CA ARG A 11 -3.79 10.53 5.25
C ARG A 11 -5.10 11.29 5.04
N LYS A 12 -5.86 10.98 3.99
CA LYS A 12 -7.18 11.58 3.78
C LYS A 12 -8.17 11.14 4.86
N ILE A 13 -8.18 9.86 5.25
CA ILE A 13 -8.97 9.34 6.38
C ILE A 13 -8.62 10.08 7.68
N GLN A 14 -7.33 10.31 7.94
CA GLN A 14 -6.86 11.10 9.08
C GLN A 14 -7.38 12.53 9.04
N PHE A 15 -7.21 13.21 7.91
CA PHE A 15 -7.66 14.58 7.70
C PHE A 15 -9.17 14.75 7.92
N LEU A 16 -9.97 13.77 7.49
CA LEU A 16 -11.43 13.77 7.62
C LEU A 16 -11.93 13.33 9.01
N GLY A 17 -11.05 13.03 9.97
CA GLY A 17 -11.44 12.56 11.30
C GLY A 17 -12.04 11.15 11.32
N LEU A 18 -11.83 10.35 10.27
CA LEU A 18 -12.40 9.01 10.12
C LEU A 18 -11.60 7.90 10.81
N VAL A 19 -10.47 8.23 11.45
CA VAL A 19 -9.59 7.25 12.11
C VAL A 19 -10.30 6.41 13.18
N PRO A 20 -11.16 6.96 14.06
CA PRO A 20 -11.89 6.15 15.04
C PRO A 20 -12.76 5.10 14.36
N HIS A 21 -13.50 5.48 13.31
CA HIS A 21 -14.32 4.56 12.52
C HIS A 21 -13.47 3.52 11.79
N TYR A 22 -12.34 3.94 11.20
CA TYR A 22 -11.39 3.03 10.55
C TYR A 22 -10.82 1.99 11.51
N LYS A 23 -10.75 2.27 12.81
CA LYS A 23 -10.27 1.35 13.85
C LYS A 23 -11.37 0.48 14.48
N MET A 24 -12.64 0.78 14.24
CA MET A 24 -13.75 0.00 14.77
C MET A 24 -14.24 -1.01 13.74
N ASP A 25 -14.67 -2.18 14.18
CA ASP A 25 -15.30 -3.20 13.31
C ASP A 25 -16.78 -2.90 13.07
N LEU A 26 -17.04 -1.68 12.58
CA LEU A 26 -18.34 -1.18 12.15
C LEU A 26 -18.37 -1.03 10.62
N ASP A 27 -19.56 -0.88 10.04
CA ASP A 27 -19.76 -0.78 8.59
C ASP A 27 -18.87 0.28 7.92
N VAL A 28 -18.75 1.47 8.54
CA VAL A 28 -17.86 2.54 8.07
C VAL A 28 -16.40 2.08 8.07
N GLY A 29 -15.95 1.40 9.13
CA GLY A 29 -14.59 0.90 9.25
C GLY A 29 -14.28 -0.15 8.18
N TRP A 30 -15.19 -1.09 7.98
CA TRP A 30 -15.06 -2.11 6.92
C TRP A 30 -15.03 -1.49 5.54
N TRP A 31 -15.97 -0.60 5.24
CA TRP A 31 -16.08 0.08 3.96
C TRP A 31 -14.79 0.88 3.64
N LEU A 32 -14.25 1.62 4.60
CA LEU A 32 -12.98 2.35 4.43
C LEU A 32 -11.80 1.40 4.17
N ARG A 33 -11.74 0.24 4.84
CA ARG A 33 -10.65 -0.74 4.65
C ARG A 33 -10.75 -1.44 3.32
N TRP A 34 -11.96 -1.73 2.83
CA TRP A 34 -12.16 -2.38 1.53
C TRP A 34 -11.53 -1.61 0.39
N ALA A 35 -11.52 -0.26 0.46
CA ALA A 35 -10.81 0.56 -0.50
C ALA A 35 -9.34 0.13 -0.68
N PHE A 36 -8.65 -0.27 0.40
CA PHE A 36 -7.24 -0.67 0.36
C PHE A 36 -7.00 -2.02 -0.34
N GLY A 37 -8.06 -2.70 -0.78
CA GLY A 37 -7.98 -3.89 -1.65
C GLY A 37 -7.86 -3.56 -3.14
N PHE A 38 -8.32 -2.38 -3.58
CA PHE A 38 -8.29 -1.97 -5.00
C PHE A 38 -6.90 -2.09 -5.66
N PRO A 39 -5.77 -1.75 -5.01
CA PRO A 39 -4.47 -1.83 -5.68
C PRO A 39 -4.03 -3.24 -6.08
N LEU A 40 -4.70 -4.28 -5.57
CA LEU A 40 -4.45 -5.68 -5.88
C LEU A 40 -5.45 -6.25 -6.91
N LEU A 41 -6.30 -5.40 -7.49
CA LEU A 41 -7.22 -5.74 -8.56
C LEU A 41 -6.58 -5.44 -9.93
N PRO A 42 -6.97 -6.13 -11.02
CA PRO A 42 -6.61 -5.68 -12.37
C PRO A 42 -7.11 -4.25 -12.63
N SER A 43 -6.27 -3.39 -13.21
CA SER A 43 -6.63 -1.98 -13.45
C SER A 43 -7.93 -1.81 -14.24
N SER A 44 -8.16 -2.67 -15.23
CA SER A 44 -9.37 -2.69 -16.06
C SER A 44 -10.67 -2.95 -15.29
N ARG A 45 -10.59 -3.59 -14.11
CA ARG A 45 -11.74 -3.90 -13.26
C ARG A 45 -12.01 -2.86 -12.18
N VAL A 46 -11.03 -1.99 -11.90
CA VAL A 46 -11.12 -1.00 -10.80
C VAL A 46 -12.33 -0.10 -10.92
N GLY A 47 -12.65 0.40 -12.13
CA GLY A 47 -13.78 1.32 -12.32
C GLY A 47 -15.13 0.69 -11.98
N GLU A 48 -15.39 -0.52 -12.49
CA GLU A 48 -16.64 -1.27 -12.25
C GLU A 48 -16.77 -1.64 -10.77
N THR A 49 -15.71 -2.18 -10.16
CA THR A 49 -15.71 -2.54 -8.74
C THR A 49 -15.79 -1.33 -7.82
N PHE A 50 -15.30 -0.16 -8.25
CA PHE A 50 -15.46 1.09 -7.50
C PHE A 50 -16.93 1.50 -7.42
N CYS A 51 -17.71 1.33 -8.49
CA CYS A 51 -19.15 1.58 -8.46
C CYS A 51 -19.86 0.68 -7.43
N GLU A 52 -19.54 -0.61 -7.38
CA GLU A 52 -20.08 -1.52 -6.36
C GLU A 52 -19.73 -1.07 -4.93
N TRP A 53 -18.49 -0.63 -4.71
CA TRP A 53 -18.06 -0.09 -3.42
C TRP A 53 -18.80 1.20 -3.04
N ILE A 54 -19.10 2.08 -4.00
CA ILE A 54 -19.91 3.28 -3.77
C ILE A 54 -21.37 2.93 -3.41
N LEU A 55 -21.94 1.91 -4.04
CA LEU A 55 -23.29 1.44 -3.73
C LEU A 55 -23.39 0.88 -2.30
N ASP A 56 -22.31 0.29 -1.80
CA ASP A 56 -22.20 -0.28 -0.44
C ASP A 56 -21.77 0.77 0.62
N LYS A 57 -21.87 2.07 0.29
CA LYS A 57 -21.41 3.16 1.16
C LYS A 57 -22.35 3.36 2.35
N PRO A 58 -21.86 3.27 3.60
CA PRO A 58 -22.70 3.44 4.79
C PRO A 58 -23.15 4.90 4.98
N GLU A 59 -24.37 5.08 5.53
CA GLU A 59 -24.92 6.40 5.85
C GLU A 59 -24.37 6.98 7.16
N ALA A 60 -24.04 6.11 8.12
CA ALA A 60 -23.59 6.49 9.47
C ALA A 60 -22.29 7.33 9.49
N GLY A 61 -21.49 7.31 8.42
CA GLY A 61 -20.27 8.11 8.29
C GLY A 61 -20.49 9.54 7.81
N GLY A 62 -21.74 9.93 7.55
CA GLY A 62 -22.14 11.28 7.19
C GLY A 62 -21.35 11.85 5.99
N ARG A 63 -21.05 13.15 6.06
CA ARG A 63 -20.35 13.89 4.99
C ARG A 63 -18.92 13.39 4.77
N ALA A 64 -18.21 13.03 5.84
CA ALA A 64 -16.80 12.65 5.77
C ALA A 64 -16.56 11.39 4.90
N VAL A 65 -17.45 10.40 4.98
CA VAL A 65 -17.40 9.20 4.12
C VAL A 65 -17.62 9.54 2.65
N THR A 66 -18.55 10.44 2.35
CA THR A 66 -18.79 10.94 0.99
C THR A 66 -17.59 11.72 0.46
N GLU A 67 -16.99 12.60 1.26
CA GLU A 67 -15.78 13.34 0.88
C GLU A 67 -14.58 12.43 0.63
N PHE A 68 -14.45 11.33 1.38
CA PHE A 68 -13.44 10.32 1.11
C PHE A 68 -13.66 9.63 -0.23
N ALA A 69 -14.88 9.15 -0.51
CA ALA A 69 -15.24 8.54 -1.78
C ALA A 69 -14.95 9.49 -2.97
N GLN A 70 -15.39 10.75 -2.87
CA GLN A 70 -15.17 11.76 -3.90
C GLN A 70 -13.68 12.00 -4.15
N TYR A 71 -12.89 12.12 -3.08
CA TYR A 71 -11.43 12.24 -3.19
C TYR A 71 -10.80 11.07 -3.94
N VAL A 72 -11.18 9.83 -3.59
CA VAL A 72 -10.68 8.63 -4.28
C VAL A 72 -11.08 8.65 -5.75
N HIS A 73 -12.33 8.98 -6.05
CA HIS A 73 -12.83 9.07 -7.42
C HIS A 73 -12.03 10.06 -8.26
N ASP A 74 -11.95 11.32 -7.82
CA ASP A 74 -11.37 12.41 -8.60
C ASP A 74 -9.86 12.26 -8.76
N THR A 75 -9.19 11.69 -7.75
CA THR A 75 -7.74 11.58 -7.72
C THR A 75 -7.22 10.29 -8.35
N TYR A 76 -7.99 9.19 -8.32
CA TYR A 76 -7.48 7.85 -8.67
C TYR A 76 -8.33 7.02 -9.62
N ILE A 77 -9.62 7.32 -9.81
CA ILE A 77 -10.54 6.44 -10.55
C ILE A 77 -11.01 7.06 -11.86
N SER A 78 -11.34 8.35 -11.84
CA SER A 78 -11.90 9.03 -13.00
C SER A 78 -10.95 9.01 -14.19
N LYS A 79 -11.49 9.12 -15.42
CA LYS A 79 -10.67 9.13 -16.65
C LYS A 79 -9.65 10.29 -16.68
N ASN A 80 -9.97 11.38 -16.00
CA ASN A 80 -9.13 12.57 -15.90
C ASN A 80 -8.36 12.63 -14.57
N ALA A 81 -8.35 11.53 -13.82
CA ALA A 81 -7.63 11.46 -12.56
C ALA A 81 -6.12 11.67 -12.80
N PRO A 82 -5.43 12.42 -11.93
CA PRO A 82 -3.99 12.58 -12.03
C PRO A 82 -3.23 11.26 -11.83
N PHE A 83 -3.83 10.29 -11.13
CA PHE A 83 -3.24 8.97 -10.87
C PHE A 83 -4.21 7.85 -11.25
N PRO A 84 -4.46 7.61 -12.54
CA PRO A 84 -5.46 6.63 -12.98
C PRO A 84 -5.04 5.19 -12.62
N PRO A 85 -5.99 4.22 -12.59
CA PRO A 85 -5.75 2.86 -12.10
C PRO A 85 -4.55 2.14 -12.72
N GLU A 86 -4.25 2.41 -13.99
CA GLU A 86 -3.13 1.81 -14.72
C GLU A 86 -1.76 2.10 -14.06
N MET A 87 -1.65 3.19 -13.27
CA MET A 87 -0.40 3.57 -12.60
C MET A 87 -0.15 2.87 -11.25
N TRP A 88 -1.18 2.28 -10.64
CA TRP A 88 -1.09 1.79 -9.27
C TRP A 88 -1.77 0.45 -9.02
N ALA A 89 -2.83 0.10 -9.75
CA ALA A 89 -3.54 -1.16 -9.60
C ALA A 89 -2.90 -2.26 -10.44
N SER A 90 -2.56 -3.37 -9.81
CA SER A 90 -2.18 -4.58 -10.55
C SER A 90 -2.33 -5.80 -9.65
N GLN A 91 -2.94 -6.85 -10.21
CA GLN A 91 -3.15 -8.10 -9.51
C GLN A 91 -1.87 -8.93 -9.48
N SER A 92 -1.07 -8.72 -8.44
CA SER A 92 0.15 -9.47 -8.17
C SER A 92 0.36 -9.64 -6.67
N ALA A 93 0.88 -10.79 -6.26
CA ALA A 93 1.28 -11.04 -4.88
C ALA A 93 2.75 -10.67 -4.60
N GLU A 94 3.46 -10.11 -5.58
CA GLU A 94 4.87 -9.74 -5.44
C GLU A 94 5.09 -8.73 -4.31
N THR A 95 6.05 -9.06 -3.45
CA THR A 95 6.48 -8.22 -2.32
C THR A 95 7.43 -7.09 -2.74
N THR A 96 7.98 -7.14 -3.96
CA THR A 96 8.91 -6.17 -4.55
C THR A 96 8.24 -4.88 -5.02
N ARG A 97 6.91 -4.76 -4.96
CA ARG A 97 6.14 -3.57 -5.36
C ARG A 97 6.29 -2.35 -4.43
N THR A 98 7.41 -2.24 -3.72
CA THR A 98 7.56 -1.31 -2.61
C THR A 98 8.81 -0.47 -2.75
N THR A 99 8.68 0.85 -2.68
CA THR A 99 9.77 1.82 -2.58
C THR A 99 10.55 1.70 -1.27
N ASN A 100 10.17 0.79 -0.37
CA ASN A 100 10.84 0.57 0.91
C ASN A 100 12.35 0.36 0.77
N ALA A 101 12.81 -0.33 -0.28
CA ALA A 101 14.25 -0.49 -0.51
C ALA A 101 14.92 0.86 -0.80
N CYS A 102 14.32 1.68 -1.67
CA CYS A 102 14.79 3.02 -1.98
C CYS A 102 14.67 3.98 -0.80
N GLU A 103 13.55 3.94 -0.05
CA GLU A 103 13.32 4.73 1.16
C GLU A 103 14.32 4.37 2.26
N SER A 104 14.58 3.07 2.45
CA SER A 104 15.57 2.58 3.41
C SER A 104 16.98 2.97 3.00
N PHE A 105 17.32 2.86 1.71
CA PHE A 105 18.61 3.31 1.20
C PHE A 105 18.77 4.82 1.38
N HIS A 106 17.74 5.61 1.03
CA HIS A 106 17.79 7.06 1.17
C HIS A 106 17.91 7.48 2.63
N ALA A 107 17.18 6.84 3.54
CA ALA A 107 17.31 7.09 4.99
C ALA A 107 18.70 6.71 5.51
N HIS A 108 19.21 5.53 5.12
CA HIS A 108 20.57 5.09 5.46
C HIS A 108 21.61 6.10 4.99
N PHE A 109 21.58 6.45 3.70
CA PHE A 109 22.48 7.42 3.10
C PHE A 109 22.39 8.79 3.80
N LYS A 110 21.18 9.30 4.00
CA LYS A 110 20.93 10.59 4.67
C LYS A 110 21.50 10.61 6.09
N ASN A 111 21.38 9.51 6.85
CA ASN A 111 21.84 9.44 8.24
C ASN A 111 23.36 9.50 8.40
N ASN A 112 24.12 9.34 7.31
CA ASN A 112 25.58 9.54 7.34
C ASN A 112 25.98 11.02 7.35
N PHE A 113 25.03 11.94 7.14
CA PHE A 113 25.29 13.38 7.12
C PHE A 113 24.76 14.06 8.38
N THR A 114 25.61 14.84 9.04
CA THR A 114 25.24 15.68 10.20
C THR A 114 24.73 17.06 9.81
N SER A 115 24.92 17.47 8.54
CA SER A 115 24.50 18.75 7.98
C SER A 115 23.75 18.54 6.66
N PRO A 116 22.72 19.35 6.33
CA PRO A 116 22.09 19.36 5.02
C PRO A 116 23.04 19.73 3.86
N HIS A 117 24.13 20.44 4.18
CA HIS A 117 25.13 20.90 3.21
C HIS A 117 26.54 20.50 3.71
N PRO A 118 26.91 19.21 3.61
CA PRO A 118 28.25 18.77 3.94
C PRO A 118 29.26 19.35 2.94
N ASN A 119 30.49 19.59 3.39
CA ASN A 119 31.56 19.93 2.45
C ASN A 119 31.91 18.73 1.55
N ILE A 120 32.57 18.99 0.43
CA ILE A 120 32.85 17.96 -0.58
C ILE A 120 33.69 16.79 -0.04
N TYR A 121 34.59 17.03 0.91
CA TYR A 121 35.43 15.97 1.49
C TYR A 121 34.60 15.01 2.33
N VAL A 122 33.75 15.54 3.22
CA VAL A 122 32.82 14.74 4.03
C VAL A 122 31.87 13.94 3.13
N PHE A 123 31.41 14.55 2.03
CA PHE A 123 30.57 13.86 1.07
C PHE A 123 31.29 12.70 0.37
N LEU A 124 32.55 12.90 -0.05
CA LEU A 124 33.35 11.85 -0.67
C LEU A 124 33.65 10.71 0.30
N ASP A 125 33.95 11.00 1.56
CA ASP A 125 34.21 9.98 2.57
C ASP A 125 32.99 9.08 2.78
N VAL A 126 31.80 9.68 2.93
CA VAL A 126 30.54 8.93 3.05
C VAL A 126 30.27 8.06 1.81
N LEU A 127 30.56 8.57 0.60
CA LEU A 127 30.39 7.77 -0.62
C LEU A 127 31.36 6.57 -0.67
N LEU A 128 32.62 6.77 -0.27
CA LEU A 128 33.61 5.69 -0.22
C LEU A 128 33.23 4.63 0.82
N ASP A 129 32.73 5.03 1.98
CA ASP A 129 32.27 4.10 3.01
C ASP A 129 31.03 3.32 2.57
N LEU A 130 30.05 4.01 1.96
CA LEU A 130 28.88 3.36 1.39
C LEU A 130 29.26 2.35 0.31
N GLN A 131 30.23 2.70 -0.55
CA GLN A 131 30.76 1.79 -1.56
C GLN A 131 31.34 0.53 -0.92
N ARG A 132 32.21 0.68 0.11
CA ARG A 132 32.80 -0.46 0.84
C ARG A 132 31.72 -1.36 1.45
N GLU A 133 30.71 -0.78 2.08
CA GLU A 133 29.58 -1.52 2.68
C GLU A 133 28.81 -2.32 1.64
N ILE A 134 28.49 -1.71 0.49
CA ILE A 134 27.75 -2.36 -0.60
C ILE A 134 28.57 -3.53 -1.17
N TYR A 135 29.86 -3.33 -1.44
CA TYR A 135 30.73 -4.42 -1.93
C TYR A 135 30.82 -5.58 -0.93
N ALA A 136 30.93 -5.29 0.37
CA ALA A 136 30.91 -6.33 1.39
C ALA A 136 29.60 -7.12 1.37
N LYS A 137 28.44 -6.43 1.24
CA LYS A 137 27.13 -7.08 1.14
C LYS A 137 26.97 -7.94 -0.12
N ILE A 138 27.46 -7.47 -1.27
CA ILE A 138 27.45 -8.24 -2.53
C ILE A 138 28.29 -9.51 -2.38
N ASN A 139 29.46 -9.42 -1.74
CA ASN A 139 30.34 -10.56 -1.52
C ASN A 139 29.77 -11.58 -0.52
N CYS A 140 28.86 -11.16 0.38
CA CYS A 140 28.13 -12.06 1.26
C CYS A 140 26.80 -12.57 0.66
N ALA A 141 26.41 -12.12 -0.53
CA ALA A 141 25.08 -12.39 -1.10
C ALA A 141 24.86 -13.83 -1.60
N ASP A 142 25.91 -14.66 -1.63
CA ASP A 142 25.80 -16.11 -1.89
C ASP A 142 25.08 -16.86 -0.75
N GLU A 143 24.86 -16.21 0.40
CA GLU A 143 23.97 -16.73 1.44
C GLU A 143 22.51 -16.50 1.05
N VAL A 144 21.77 -17.59 0.81
CA VAL A 144 20.33 -17.55 0.51
C VAL A 144 19.58 -16.86 1.65
N HIS A 145 19.27 -15.58 1.49
CA HIS A 145 18.49 -14.84 2.47
C HIS A 145 17.05 -15.37 2.45
N THR A 146 16.69 -16.12 3.49
CA THR A 146 15.32 -16.59 3.68
C THR A 146 14.43 -15.39 4.04
N PRO A 147 13.38 -15.09 3.25
CA PRO A 147 12.44 -14.04 3.59
C PRO A 147 11.71 -14.39 4.89
N ARG A 148 11.39 -13.37 5.69
CA ARG A 148 10.63 -13.56 6.94
C ARG A 148 9.35 -14.39 6.69
N ASN A 149 9.09 -15.40 7.52
CA ASN A 149 7.93 -16.30 7.41
C ASN A 149 6.60 -15.56 7.18
N ALA A 150 6.36 -14.45 7.90
CA ALA A 150 5.15 -13.66 7.75
C ALA A 150 4.96 -13.08 6.33
N ALA A 151 6.04 -12.68 5.65
CA ALA A 151 5.99 -12.19 4.28
C ALA A 151 5.62 -13.31 3.30
N VAL A 152 6.21 -14.49 3.49
CA VAL A 152 5.93 -15.69 2.69
C VAL A 152 4.48 -16.13 2.86
N HIS A 153 3.99 -16.23 4.09
CA HIS A 153 2.58 -16.57 4.36
C HIS A 153 1.62 -15.58 3.71
N ARG A 154 1.92 -14.28 3.79
CA ARG A 154 1.11 -13.24 3.13
C ARG A 154 1.09 -13.41 1.62
N GLN A 155 2.26 -13.62 1.00
CA GLN A 155 2.35 -13.82 -0.44
C GLN A 155 1.53 -15.03 -0.88
N ARG A 156 1.64 -16.16 -0.17
CA ARG A 156 0.82 -17.36 -0.43
C ARG A 156 -0.67 -17.09 -0.29
N TRP A 157 -1.08 -16.36 0.75
CA TRP A 157 -2.48 -16.01 0.96
C TRP A 157 -3.04 -15.12 -0.15
N VAL A 158 -2.30 -14.08 -0.58
CA VAL A 158 -2.71 -13.23 -1.72
C VAL A 158 -2.75 -14.05 -3.00
N GLN A 159 -1.75 -14.91 -3.26
CA GLN A 159 -1.75 -15.80 -4.45
C GLN A 159 -3.00 -16.70 -4.48
N LYS A 160 -3.39 -17.26 -3.34
CA LYS A 160 -4.63 -18.05 -3.24
C LYS A 160 -5.87 -17.23 -3.60
N LEU A 161 -5.97 -15.98 -3.15
CA LEU A 161 -7.10 -15.12 -3.52
C LEU A 161 -7.08 -14.74 -5.01
N ILE A 162 -5.89 -14.51 -5.58
CA ILE A 162 -5.72 -14.26 -7.02
C ILE A 162 -6.18 -15.47 -7.84
N SER A 163 -5.82 -16.69 -7.43
CA SER A 163 -6.25 -17.89 -8.17
C SER A 163 -7.76 -18.06 -8.16
N LEU A 164 -8.41 -17.85 -7.00
CA LEU A 164 -9.88 -17.91 -6.88
C LEU A 164 -10.59 -16.83 -7.71
N HIS A 165 -9.99 -15.64 -7.78
CA HIS A 165 -10.54 -14.55 -8.59
C HIS A 165 -10.42 -14.84 -10.09
N ARG A 166 -9.25 -15.35 -10.52
CA ARG A 166 -9.01 -15.73 -11.92
C ARG A 166 -9.84 -16.93 -12.38
N SER A 167 -10.17 -17.86 -11.48
CA SER A 167 -11.09 -18.97 -11.78
C SER A 167 -12.55 -18.54 -11.86
N GLY A 168 -12.89 -17.31 -11.46
CA GLY A 168 -14.26 -16.80 -11.42
C GLY A 168 -15.07 -17.28 -10.21
N GLU A 169 -14.45 -17.95 -9.24
CA GLU A 169 -15.11 -18.43 -8.02
C GLU A 169 -15.52 -17.28 -7.08
N ILE A 170 -14.84 -16.13 -7.18
CA ILE A 170 -15.18 -14.93 -6.44
C ILE A 170 -15.26 -13.72 -7.37
N ALA A 171 -16.33 -12.94 -7.21
CA ALA A 171 -16.51 -11.67 -7.91
C ALA A 171 -15.47 -10.63 -7.48
N ASP A 172 -15.26 -9.61 -8.31
CA ASP A 172 -14.25 -8.57 -8.11
C ASP A 172 -14.39 -7.87 -6.76
N TYR A 173 -15.60 -7.46 -6.39
CA TYR A 173 -15.83 -6.78 -5.13
C TYR A 173 -15.62 -7.70 -3.92
N GLN A 174 -16.03 -8.97 -4.03
CA GLN A 174 -15.76 -9.96 -2.98
C GLN A 174 -14.26 -10.22 -2.81
N TYR A 175 -13.51 -10.26 -3.91
CA TYR A 175 -12.05 -10.34 -3.87
C TYR A 175 -11.43 -9.13 -3.16
N VAL A 176 -11.88 -7.90 -3.47
CA VAL A 176 -11.43 -6.66 -2.81
C VAL A 176 -11.69 -6.70 -1.30
N LYS A 177 -12.88 -7.15 -0.87
CA LYS A 177 -13.21 -7.33 0.55
C LYS A 177 -12.30 -8.34 1.25
N ARG A 178 -12.01 -9.47 0.59
CA ARG A 178 -11.16 -10.52 1.16
C ARG A 178 -9.71 -10.07 1.29
N VAL A 179 -9.15 -9.46 0.24
CA VAL A 179 -7.72 -9.09 0.22
C VAL A 179 -7.40 -7.92 1.16
N SER A 180 -8.39 -7.05 1.41
CA SER A 180 -8.28 -5.93 2.35
C SER A 180 -8.39 -6.34 3.82
N ALA A 181 -8.71 -7.60 4.14
CA ALA A 181 -8.85 -8.08 5.52
C ALA A 181 -7.59 -7.87 6.38
N LYS A 182 -6.40 -7.74 5.76
CA LYS A 182 -5.16 -7.41 6.47
C LYS A 182 -5.17 -6.02 7.13
N TYR A 183 -5.92 -5.06 6.57
CA TYR A 183 -6.01 -3.71 7.13
C TYR A 183 -6.97 -3.64 8.32
N ARG A 184 -7.40 -4.78 8.84
CA ARG A 184 -8.06 -4.90 10.14
C ARG A 184 -7.09 -4.39 11.22
N PRO A 185 -7.56 -3.55 12.15
CA PRO A 185 -6.81 -3.17 13.33
C PRO A 185 -6.40 -4.44 14.07
N GLN A 186 -5.12 -4.55 14.41
CA GLN A 186 -4.73 -5.48 15.47
C GLN A 186 -5.30 -4.86 16.74
N HIS A 187 -6.14 -5.61 17.47
CA HIS A 187 -6.46 -5.23 18.83
C HIS A 187 -5.13 -5.29 19.58
N ASP A 188 -4.53 -4.12 19.80
CA ASP A 188 -3.49 -3.99 20.82
C ASP A 188 -4.22 -4.24 22.14
N GLU A 189 -4.06 -5.46 22.66
CA GLU A 189 -4.41 -5.79 24.04
C GLU A 189 -3.65 -4.80 24.93
N GLN A 190 -4.38 -3.84 25.51
CA GLN A 190 -3.92 -3.04 26.64
C GLN A 190 -4.19 -3.79 27.93
#